data_AF-A0A137Q3J9-F1
#
_entry.id   AF-A0A137Q3J9-F1
#
_cell.length_a   1.000
_cell.length_b   1.000
_cell.length_c   1.000
_cell.angle_alpha   90.00
_cell.angle_beta   90.00
_cell.angle_gamma   90.00
#
_symmetry.space_group_name_H-M   'P 1'
#
loop_
_entity.id
_entity.type
_entity.pdbx_description
1 polymer ?
#
loop_
_entity_poly.entity_id
_entity_poly.type
_entity_poly.pdbx_seq_one_letter_code
_entity_poly.pdbx_strand_id
1 'polypeptide(L)'
;MRGLLPHQKQLLYRSCIVPLATYGCWLWYFSGAKIVSKLKLLQQMQRNAALWITGTFHTSPSGGVESLAGLIPIYLHLKKLTKQVALQYITLSKSHLIHTLLSTHNAKGALPHPRSLDLLSEHNRATIQGPLVDADDSLMNVKEKFFPLHNANYPGSRLLDNFSDRFSFFDFNRSNLEELGNHSWKLDARTFSTHSSPDTAIIVTDGSVPNNSQLQASACYQIWHNGTLLNSVTIPCGRCTSSEAELAAQHFGLYKALASFPDDVTNFVVLTDHLPSSHRLLDPSIHEGQYHSIAAANALRPWLECSSLHKIEFWYIPSKFALCDCNSAPDKPGHSCCLLRKVHLTAKLNH
;
A
#
# COMPACT_ATOMS: atom_id res chain seq x y z
N MET A 1 -16.51 36.41 10.35
CA MET A 1 -15.23 36.01 10.97
C MET A 1 -14.07 36.62 10.19
N ARG A 2 -13.53 37.77 10.62
CA ARG A 2 -12.29 38.35 10.06
C ARG A 2 -11.13 37.87 10.95
N GLY A 3 -10.09 37.26 10.37
CA GLY A 3 -8.89 36.82 11.12
C GLY A 3 -8.36 35.40 10.83
N LEU A 4 -9.10 34.55 10.11
CA LEU A 4 -8.60 33.21 9.75
C LEU A 4 -7.71 33.25 8.51
N LEU A 5 -6.56 32.58 8.58
CA LEU A 5 -5.68 32.34 7.44
C LEU A 5 -6.36 31.41 6.41
N PRO A 6 -6.03 31.50 5.10
CA PRO A 6 -6.62 30.65 4.06
C PRO A 6 -6.54 29.15 4.37
N HIS A 7 -5.39 28.67 4.88
CA HIS A 7 -5.19 27.29 5.34
C HIS A 7 -6.20 26.88 6.42
N GLN A 8 -6.46 27.75 7.41
CA GLN A 8 -7.39 27.45 8.51
C GLN A 8 -8.84 27.40 8.01
N LYS A 9 -9.20 28.29 7.08
CA LYS A 9 -10.52 28.27 6.41
C LYS A 9 -10.71 26.99 5.61
N GLN A 10 -9.68 26.60 4.86
CA GLN A 10 -9.68 25.38 4.06
C GLN A 10 -9.84 24.14 4.96
N LEU A 11 -9.09 24.08 6.07
CA LEU A 11 -9.19 23.02 7.05
C LEU A 11 -10.62 22.94 7.62
N LEU A 12 -11.18 24.05 8.09
CA LEU A 12 -12.54 24.13 8.62
C LEU A 12 -13.59 23.64 7.61
N TYR A 13 -13.48 24.07 6.36
CA TYR A 13 -14.40 23.63 5.30
C TYR A 13 -14.31 22.11 5.09
N ARG A 14 -13.10 21.57 4.97
CA ARG A 14 -12.87 20.13 4.75
C ARG A 14 -13.29 19.27 5.94
N SER A 15 -13.10 19.75 7.17
CA SER A 15 -13.38 18.97 8.39
C SER A 15 -14.85 19.05 8.82
N CYS A 16 -15.52 20.18 8.61
CA CYS A 16 -16.86 20.42 9.18
C CYS A 16 -17.95 20.49 8.12
N ILE A 17 -17.70 21.17 6.99
CA ILE A 17 -18.75 21.46 6.01
C ILE A 17 -18.89 20.31 5.01
N VAL A 18 -17.78 19.85 4.43
CA VAL A 18 -17.81 18.76 3.43
C VAL A 18 -18.47 17.49 4.01
N PRO A 19 -18.07 16.97 5.18
CA PRO A 19 -18.65 15.73 5.70
C PRO A 19 -20.16 15.84 5.97
N LEU A 20 -20.62 17.01 6.43
CA LEU A 20 -22.03 17.27 6.66
C LEU A 20 -22.82 17.33 5.34
N ALA A 21 -22.29 18.06 4.35
CA ALA A 21 -22.93 18.24 3.05
C ALA A 21 -22.96 16.97 2.20
N THR A 22 -21.95 16.11 2.35
CA THR A 22 -21.87 14.82 1.64
C THR A 22 -22.39 13.66 2.48
N TYR A 23 -22.97 13.91 3.65
CA TYR A 23 -23.54 12.85 4.48
C TYR A 23 -24.64 12.10 3.71
N GLY A 24 -24.58 10.76 3.75
CA GLY A 24 -25.52 9.92 3.02
C GLY A 24 -25.40 10.00 1.49
N CYS A 25 -24.31 10.54 0.93
CA CYS A 25 -24.14 10.62 -0.52
C CYS A 25 -24.30 9.28 -1.22
N TRP A 26 -23.87 8.20 -0.58
CA TRP A 26 -24.00 6.83 -1.07
C TRP A 26 -25.46 6.42 -1.33
N LEU A 27 -26.46 6.99 -0.64
CA LEU A 27 -27.87 6.64 -0.84
C LEU A 27 -28.48 7.21 -2.12
N TRP A 28 -27.94 8.31 -2.63
CA TRP A 28 -28.53 9.06 -3.74
C TRP A 28 -27.58 9.33 -4.90
N TYR A 29 -26.28 9.06 -4.73
CA TYR A 29 -25.28 9.18 -5.77
C TYR A 29 -24.93 7.78 -6.30
N PHE A 30 -25.66 7.33 -7.31
CA PHE A 30 -25.48 6.05 -7.98
C PHE A 30 -25.85 6.15 -9.47
N SER A 31 -25.52 5.14 -10.25
CA SER A 31 -25.77 5.09 -11.69
C SER A 31 -27.27 5.17 -11.99
N GLY A 32 -27.64 6.12 -12.85
CA GLY A 32 -29.04 6.37 -13.23
C GLY A 32 -29.85 7.22 -12.23
N ALA A 33 -29.28 7.63 -11.10
CA ALA A 33 -29.92 8.58 -10.20
C ALA A 33 -30.06 9.98 -10.82
N LYS A 34 -31.20 10.64 -10.56
CA LYS A 34 -31.44 12.05 -10.95
C LYS A 34 -30.67 13.00 -10.02
N ILE A 35 -29.37 13.18 -10.26
CA ILE A 35 -28.45 13.90 -9.35
C ILE A 35 -28.18 15.36 -9.71
N VAL A 36 -28.65 15.86 -10.86
CA VAL A 36 -28.25 17.16 -11.42
C VAL A 36 -28.53 18.32 -10.46
N SER A 37 -29.71 18.35 -9.84
CA SER A 37 -30.10 19.43 -8.92
C SER A 37 -29.26 19.44 -7.64
N LYS A 38 -29.09 18.28 -7.00
CA LYS A 38 -28.27 18.11 -5.80
C LYS A 38 -26.81 18.48 -6.07
N LEU A 39 -26.28 18.08 -7.23
CA LEU A 39 -24.90 18.39 -7.61
C LEU A 39 -24.70 19.89 -7.83
N LYS A 40 -25.64 20.59 -8.46
CA LYS A 40 -25.59 22.05 -8.63
C LYS A 40 -25.53 22.78 -7.28
N LEU A 41 -26.34 22.36 -6.30
CA LEU A 41 -26.33 22.94 -4.96
C LEU A 41 -24.97 22.75 -4.27
N LEU A 42 -24.40 21.54 -4.37
CA LEU A 42 -23.09 21.24 -3.81
C LEU A 42 -21.94 21.98 -4.51
N GLN A 43 -22.02 22.14 -5.83
CA GLN A 43 -21.06 22.94 -6.60
C GLN A 43 -21.14 24.42 -6.21
N GLN A 44 -22.34 24.96 -6.00
CA GLN A 44 -22.52 26.33 -5.54
C GLN A 44 -21.96 26.52 -4.12
N MET A 45 -22.21 25.57 -3.22
CA MET A 45 -21.62 25.57 -1.88
C MET A 45 -20.08 25.55 -1.96
N GLN A 46 -19.50 24.66 -2.76
CA GLN A 46 -18.05 24.55 -2.92
C GLN A 46 -17.44 25.82 -3.53
N ARG A 47 -18.09 26.42 -4.53
CA ARG A 47 -17.67 27.71 -5.11
C ARG A 47 -17.65 28.81 -4.05
N ASN A 48 -18.71 28.93 -3.25
CA ASN A 48 -18.78 29.93 -2.19
C ASN A 48 -17.67 29.73 -1.14
N ALA A 49 -17.39 28.48 -0.78
CA ALA A 49 -16.29 28.14 0.11
C ALA A 49 -14.92 28.48 -0.51
N ALA A 50 -14.70 28.16 -1.79
CA ALA A 50 -13.46 28.47 -2.50
C ALA A 50 -13.21 29.98 -2.56
N LEU A 51 -14.24 30.78 -2.86
CA LEU A 51 -14.15 32.24 -2.83
C LEU A 51 -13.86 32.77 -1.41
N TRP A 52 -14.48 32.18 -0.38
CA TRP A 52 -14.23 32.58 1.01
C TRP A 52 -12.80 32.24 1.50
N ILE A 53 -12.25 31.11 1.05
CA ILE A 53 -10.89 30.65 1.37
C ILE A 53 -9.87 31.57 0.69
N THR A 54 -10.00 31.76 -0.63
CA THR A 54 -9.02 32.45 -1.47
C THR A 54 -9.16 33.97 -1.43
N GLY A 55 -10.35 34.50 -1.13
CA GLY A 55 -10.65 35.93 -1.18
C GLY A 55 -10.72 36.50 -2.59
N THR A 56 -10.78 35.65 -3.63
CA THR A 56 -10.84 36.12 -5.03
C THR A 56 -12.20 36.71 -5.39
N PHE A 57 -12.27 37.46 -6.49
CA PHE A 57 -13.49 38.07 -7.00
C PHE A 57 -14.61 37.06 -7.29
N HIS A 58 -15.87 37.48 -7.13
CA HIS A 58 -17.04 36.65 -7.42
C HIS A 58 -17.13 36.19 -8.89
N THR A 59 -16.52 36.94 -9.81
CA THR A 59 -16.48 36.65 -11.25
C THR A 59 -15.40 35.63 -11.65
N SER A 60 -14.53 35.24 -10.72
CA SER A 60 -13.46 34.27 -11.00
C SER A 60 -14.03 32.91 -11.45
N PRO A 61 -13.35 32.21 -12.38
CA PRO A 61 -13.81 30.93 -12.90
C PRO A 61 -13.79 29.83 -11.83
N SER A 62 -14.87 29.06 -11.69
CA SER A 62 -15.04 28.05 -10.63
C SER A 62 -13.88 27.05 -10.52
N GLY A 63 -13.45 26.47 -11.65
CA GLY A 63 -12.38 25.46 -11.65
C GLY A 63 -11.03 26.02 -11.17
N GLY A 64 -10.73 27.28 -11.54
CA GLY A 64 -9.52 27.96 -11.12
C GLY A 64 -9.51 28.25 -9.62
N VAL A 65 -10.61 28.79 -9.08
CA VAL A 65 -10.71 29.10 -7.64
C VAL A 65 -10.71 27.86 -6.77
N GLU A 66 -11.31 26.76 -7.22
CA GLU A 66 -11.25 25.47 -6.49
C GLU A 66 -9.82 24.94 -6.43
N SER A 67 -9.09 25.00 -7.55
CA SER A 67 -7.69 24.56 -7.63
C SER A 67 -6.78 25.40 -6.74
N LEU A 68 -6.91 26.73 -6.79
CA LEU A 68 -6.18 27.66 -5.91
C LEU A 68 -6.53 27.45 -4.43
N ALA A 69 -7.78 27.11 -4.13
CA ALA A 69 -8.22 26.75 -2.78
C ALA A 69 -7.78 25.34 -2.35
N GLY A 70 -7.09 24.57 -3.21
CA GLY A 70 -6.69 23.18 -2.95
C GLY A 70 -7.87 22.24 -2.71
N LEU A 71 -9.03 22.51 -3.33
CA LEU A 71 -10.24 21.70 -3.21
C LEU A 71 -10.37 20.74 -4.39
N ILE A 72 -10.75 19.49 -4.09
CA ILE A 72 -11.07 18.50 -5.11
C ILE A 72 -12.45 18.84 -5.68
N PRO A 73 -12.67 18.81 -7.00
CA PRO A 73 -13.99 19.01 -7.59
C PRO A 73 -15.05 18.12 -6.92
N ILE A 74 -16.17 18.70 -6.50
CA ILE A 74 -17.12 18.03 -5.60
C ILE A 74 -17.65 16.71 -6.16
N TYR A 75 -17.87 16.61 -7.47
CA TYR A 75 -18.33 15.39 -8.12
C TYR A 75 -17.29 14.25 -8.05
N LEU A 76 -15.99 14.56 -8.14
CA LEU A 76 -14.92 13.59 -7.95
C LEU A 76 -14.84 13.14 -6.49
N HIS A 77 -15.08 14.07 -5.55
CA HIS A 77 -15.14 13.74 -4.14
C HIS A 77 -16.32 12.78 -3.83
N LEU A 78 -17.52 13.05 -4.37
CA LEU A 78 -18.67 12.14 -4.23
C LEU A 78 -18.37 10.76 -4.84
N LYS A 79 -17.80 10.71 -6.04
CA LYS A 79 -17.39 9.45 -6.70
C LYS A 79 -16.36 8.68 -5.86
N LYS A 80 -15.42 9.37 -5.21
CA LYS A 80 -14.47 8.76 -4.29
C LYS A 80 -15.19 8.14 -3.09
N LEU A 81 -16.08 8.89 -2.44
CA LEU A 81 -16.81 8.42 -1.26
C LEU A 81 -17.68 7.20 -1.56
N THR A 82 -18.43 7.21 -2.67
CA THR A 82 -19.29 6.07 -3.01
C THR A 82 -18.50 4.81 -3.36
N LYS A 83 -17.39 4.96 -4.10
CA LYS A 83 -16.46 3.85 -4.33
C LYS A 83 -15.86 3.33 -3.02
N GLN A 84 -15.50 4.21 -2.10
CA GLN A 84 -14.93 3.79 -0.82
C GLN A 84 -15.93 2.96 0.00
N VAL A 85 -17.20 3.37 0.05
CA VAL A 85 -18.26 2.59 0.72
C VAL A 85 -18.47 1.22 0.03
N ALA A 86 -18.48 1.17 -1.30
CA ALA A 86 -18.57 -0.09 -2.02
C ALA A 86 -17.41 -1.04 -1.67
N LEU A 87 -16.17 -0.52 -1.65
CA LEU A 87 -14.98 -1.30 -1.29
C LEU A 87 -14.97 -1.76 0.17
N GLN A 88 -15.57 -1.00 1.09
CA GLN A 88 -15.69 -1.41 2.50
C GLN A 88 -16.43 -2.73 2.65
N TYR A 89 -17.33 -3.09 1.74
CA TYR A 89 -18.03 -4.38 1.77
C TYR A 89 -17.06 -5.58 1.70
N ILE A 90 -15.91 -5.43 1.05
CA ILE A 90 -14.87 -6.47 1.02
C ILE A 90 -14.24 -6.64 2.40
N THR A 91 -14.10 -5.56 3.16
CA THR A 91 -13.53 -5.58 4.50
C THR A 91 -14.52 -5.99 5.60
N LEU A 92 -15.80 -6.20 5.27
CA LEU A 92 -16.78 -6.70 6.22
C LEU A 92 -16.58 -8.19 6.51
N SER A 93 -17.01 -8.62 7.69
CA SER A 93 -17.00 -10.03 8.09
C SER A 93 -17.88 -10.86 7.16
N LYS A 94 -17.54 -12.14 6.96
CA LYS A 94 -18.32 -13.06 6.12
C LYS A 94 -19.78 -13.19 6.60
N SER A 95 -20.02 -13.01 7.90
CA SER A 95 -21.34 -13.07 8.53
C SER A 95 -22.17 -11.78 8.39
N HIS A 96 -21.63 -10.74 7.73
CA HIS A 96 -22.33 -9.46 7.62
C HIS A 96 -23.55 -9.56 6.68
N LEU A 97 -24.69 -9.02 7.12
CA LEU A 97 -25.98 -9.15 6.41
C LEU A 97 -25.97 -8.60 4.97
N ILE A 98 -25.16 -7.57 4.68
CA ILE A 98 -24.99 -7.05 3.32
C ILE A 98 -24.61 -8.15 2.32
N HIS A 99 -23.80 -9.13 2.73
CA HIS A 99 -23.42 -10.24 1.83
C HIS A 99 -24.60 -11.12 1.42
N THR A 100 -25.70 -11.14 2.17
CA THR A 100 -26.93 -11.85 1.79
C THR A 100 -27.74 -11.13 0.70
N LEU A 101 -27.46 -9.85 0.45
CA LEU A 101 -28.16 -9.03 -0.54
C LEU A 101 -27.38 -8.88 -1.85
N LEU A 102 -26.05 -8.97 -1.78
CA LEU A 102 -25.16 -8.97 -2.94
C LEU A 102 -25.33 -10.24 -3.76
N SER A 103 -24.82 -10.25 -4.99
CA SER A 103 -24.91 -11.45 -5.80
C SER A 103 -23.85 -12.50 -5.40
N THR A 104 -24.03 -13.72 -5.88
CA THR A 104 -23.34 -14.94 -5.41
C THR A 104 -21.82 -14.80 -5.35
N HIS A 105 -21.24 -14.10 -6.33
CA HIS A 105 -19.80 -13.85 -6.40
C HIS A 105 -19.27 -12.99 -5.24
N ASN A 106 -20.07 -12.06 -4.72
CA ASN A 106 -19.74 -11.17 -3.61
C ASN A 106 -20.33 -11.60 -2.27
N ALA A 107 -21.15 -12.65 -2.25
CA ALA A 107 -21.86 -13.13 -1.07
C ALA A 107 -20.92 -13.79 -0.03
N LYS A 108 -19.66 -14.06 -0.35
CA LYS A 108 -18.68 -14.72 0.54
C LYS A 108 -19.20 -16.01 1.21
N GLY A 109 -20.10 -16.73 0.54
CA GLY A 109 -20.74 -17.95 1.04
C GLY A 109 -21.96 -17.72 1.95
N ALA A 110 -22.47 -16.49 2.08
CA ALA A 110 -23.71 -16.21 2.78
C ALA A 110 -24.92 -16.74 2.00
N LEU A 111 -25.95 -17.19 2.74
CA LEU A 111 -27.21 -17.62 2.13
C LEU A 111 -27.95 -16.39 1.57
N PRO A 112 -28.48 -16.46 0.33
CA PRO A 112 -29.15 -15.33 -0.29
C PRO A 112 -30.46 -15.01 0.44
N HIS A 113 -30.66 -13.75 0.75
CA HIS A 113 -31.94 -13.25 1.23
C HIS A 113 -32.97 -13.27 0.07
N PRO A 114 -34.29 -13.41 0.32
CA PRO A 114 -35.33 -13.38 -0.72
C PRO A 114 -35.35 -12.13 -1.63
N ARG A 115 -34.66 -11.07 -1.22
CA ARG A 115 -34.48 -9.81 -1.97
C ARG A 115 -33.04 -9.57 -2.41
N SER A 116 -32.25 -10.63 -2.49
CA SER A 116 -30.88 -10.58 -3.04
C SER A 116 -30.91 -10.29 -4.53
N LEU A 117 -29.81 -9.74 -5.05
CA LEU A 117 -29.66 -9.44 -6.47
C LEU A 117 -29.77 -10.69 -7.36
N ASP A 118 -29.42 -11.87 -6.84
CA ASP A 118 -29.51 -13.15 -7.59
C ASP A 118 -30.93 -13.69 -7.73
N LEU A 119 -31.81 -13.39 -6.78
CA LEU A 119 -33.19 -13.89 -6.79
C LEU A 119 -34.14 -12.94 -7.55
N LEU A 120 -33.62 -11.83 -8.08
CA LEU A 120 -34.37 -10.96 -8.98
C LEU A 120 -34.52 -11.62 -10.35
N SER A 121 -35.67 -11.43 -11.00
CA SER A 121 -35.84 -11.80 -12.40
C SER A 121 -34.86 -11.04 -13.29
N GLU A 122 -34.49 -11.61 -14.45
CA GLU A 122 -33.55 -10.98 -15.39
C GLU A 122 -34.00 -9.57 -15.80
N HIS A 123 -35.31 -9.39 -16.01
CA HIS A 123 -35.89 -8.08 -16.30
C HIS A 123 -35.68 -7.07 -15.16
N ASN A 124 -35.91 -7.49 -13.91
CA ASN A 124 -35.71 -6.63 -12.75
C ASN A 124 -34.23 -6.33 -12.53
N ARG A 125 -33.34 -7.29 -12.76
CA ARG A 125 -31.89 -7.10 -12.66
C ARG A 125 -31.36 -6.08 -13.67
N ALA A 126 -31.90 -6.08 -14.89
CA ALA A 126 -31.50 -5.14 -15.94
C ALA A 126 -32.02 -3.70 -15.70
N THR A 127 -33.07 -3.54 -14.90
CA THR A 127 -33.74 -2.24 -14.70
C THR A 127 -33.48 -1.62 -13.34
N ILE A 128 -33.15 -2.43 -12.34
CA ILE A 128 -32.91 -1.95 -10.98
C ILE A 128 -31.63 -1.10 -10.95
N GLN A 129 -31.79 0.12 -10.43
CA GLN A 129 -30.69 1.04 -10.20
C GLN A 129 -30.64 1.35 -8.71
N GLY A 130 -29.46 1.32 -8.13
CA GLY A 130 -29.31 1.66 -6.75
C GLY A 130 -27.87 1.54 -6.25
N PRO A 131 -27.61 2.07 -5.05
CA PRO A 131 -26.28 2.02 -4.44
C PRO A 131 -25.74 0.61 -4.25
N LEU A 132 -26.63 -0.36 -3.99
CA LEU A 132 -26.25 -1.76 -3.81
C LEU A 132 -25.81 -2.40 -5.13
N VAL A 133 -26.49 -2.08 -6.24
CA VAL A 133 -26.16 -2.58 -7.58
C VAL A 133 -24.80 -2.02 -8.02
N ASP A 134 -24.62 -0.69 -7.90
CA ASP A 134 -23.35 -0.03 -8.17
C ASP A 134 -22.20 -0.59 -7.34
N ALA A 135 -22.46 -0.93 -6.06
CA ALA A 135 -21.47 -1.54 -5.20
C ALA A 135 -21.13 -2.96 -5.69
N ASP A 136 -22.13 -3.80 -5.97
CA ASP A 136 -21.95 -5.17 -6.48
C ASP A 136 -21.12 -5.18 -7.79
N ASP A 137 -21.43 -4.28 -8.72
CA ASP A 137 -20.69 -4.11 -9.98
C ASP A 137 -19.27 -3.57 -9.75
N SER A 138 -19.09 -2.68 -8.78
CA SER A 138 -17.76 -2.18 -8.43
C SER A 138 -16.87 -3.27 -7.86
N LEU A 139 -17.45 -4.18 -7.07
CA LEU A 139 -16.76 -5.29 -6.42
C LEU A 139 -16.30 -6.36 -7.41
N MET A 140 -17.03 -6.60 -8.51
CA MET A 140 -16.59 -7.49 -9.61
C MET A 140 -15.20 -7.14 -10.16
N ASN A 141 -14.82 -5.87 -10.11
CA ASN A 141 -13.54 -5.40 -10.63
C ASN A 141 -12.37 -5.57 -9.64
N VAL A 142 -12.66 -5.92 -8.38
CA VAL A 142 -11.65 -6.06 -7.34
C VAL A 142 -11.16 -7.49 -7.28
N LYS A 143 -9.88 -7.68 -7.60
CA LYS A 143 -9.21 -9.00 -7.58
C LYS A 143 -8.52 -9.29 -6.25
N GLU A 144 -8.19 -8.24 -5.49
CA GLU A 144 -7.50 -8.36 -4.22
C GLU A 144 -8.42 -8.96 -3.15
N LYS A 145 -7.87 -9.85 -2.33
CA LYS A 145 -8.58 -10.50 -1.23
C LYS A 145 -8.06 -9.96 0.10
N PHE A 146 -8.98 -9.48 0.93
CA PHE A 146 -8.68 -9.02 2.28
C PHE A 146 -9.16 -10.03 3.32
N PHE A 147 -8.40 -10.16 4.40
CA PHE A 147 -8.74 -10.95 5.58
C PHE A 147 -8.69 -10.08 6.84
N PRO A 148 -9.70 -9.19 7.04
CA PRO A 148 -9.81 -8.28 8.19
C PRO A 148 -9.61 -8.95 9.56
N LEU A 149 -10.19 -10.15 9.70
CA LEU A 149 -10.26 -10.92 10.94
C LEU A 149 -9.26 -12.08 10.96
N HIS A 150 -8.16 -11.97 10.21
CA HIS A 150 -7.12 -13.01 10.21
C HIS A 150 -6.51 -13.14 11.61
N ASN A 151 -6.19 -14.37 12.03
CA ASN A 151 -5.70 -14.64 13.39
C ASN A 151 -4.43 -13.84 13.75
N ALA A 152 -3.54 -13.64 12.77
CA ALA A 152 -2.33 -12.84 12.95
C ALA A 152 -2.59 -11.35 13.27
N ASN A 153 -3.80 -10.83 13.01
CA ASN A 153 -4.13 -9.43 13.24
C ASN A 153 -4.69 -9.14 14.64
N TYR A 154 -5.03 -10.17 15.43
CA TYR A 154 -5.48 -9.96 16.81
C TYR A 154 -4.33 -9.48 17.70
N PRO A 155 -4.59 -8.51 18.61
CA PRO A 155 -3.63 -8.14 19.64
C PRO A 155 -3.15 -9.36 20.44
N GLY A 156 -1.85 -9.46 20.66
CA GLY A 156 -1.19 -10.63 21.26
C GLY A 156 -0.82 -11.73 20.26
N SER A 157 -1.42 -11.73 19.07
CA SER A 157 -1.10 -12.67 17.98
C SER A 157 -0.29 -12.05 16.85
N ARG A 158 0.00 -10.75 16.91
CA ARG A 158 0.86 -10.08 15.91
C ARG A 158 2.32 -10.48 16.12
N LEU A 159 3.10 -10.42 15.04
CA LEU A 159 4.55 -10.68 15.13
C LEU A 159 5.23 -9.67 16.06
N LEU A 160 4.92 -8.38 15.90
CA LEU A 160 5.51 -7.32 16.70
C LEU A 160 5.11 -7.38 18.18
N ASP A 161 3.93 -7.92 18.50
CA ASP A 161 3.52 -8.07 19.90
C ASP A 161 4.38 -9.10 20.64
N ASN A 162 4.82 -10.16 19.96
CA ASN A 162 5.52 -11.29 20.56
C ASN A 162 7.04 -11.28 20.36
N PHE A 163 7.51 -10.65 19.28
CA PHE A 163 8.90 -10.75 18.81
C PHE A 163 9.50 -9.37 18.48
N SER A 164 9.01 -8.29 19.10
CA SER A 164 9.49 -6.92 18.80
C SER A 164 11.01 -6.77 18.96
N ASP A 165 11.62 -7.47 19.91
CA ASP A 165 13.06 -7.48 20.17
C ASP A 165 13.89 -8.19 19.08
N ARG A 166 13.22 -8.89 18.16
CA ARG A 166 13.84 -9.66 17.06
C ARG A 166 13.96 -8.89 15.76
N PHE A 167 13.28 -7.74 15.66
CA PHE A 167 13.26 -6.92 14.47
C PHE A 167 14.04 -5.63 14.72
N SER A 168 14.98 -5.32 13.83
CA SER A 168 15.74 -4.06 13.88
C SER A 168 15.57 -3.29 12.58
N PHE A 169 15.36 -1.98 12.68
CA PHE A 169 15.19 -1.09 11.53
C PHE A 169 16.29 -0.04 11.54
N PHE A 170 17.06 0.03 10.46
CA PHE A 170 18.17 0.97 10.29
C PHE A 170 17.82 1.98 9.20
N ASP A 171 17.45 3.18 9.64
CA ASP A 171 17.17 4.36 8.81
C ASP A 171 18.06 5.54 9.23
N PHE A 172 18.08 6.60 8.45
CA PHE A 172 18.82 7.83 8.73
C PHE A 172 18.03 9.07 8.30
N ASN A 173 18.38 10.24 8.84
CA ASN A 173 17.74 11.47 8.41
C ASN A 173 18.22 11.86 7.00
N ARG A 174 17.33 11.73 6.02
CA ARG A 174 17.59 12.00 4.59
C ARG A 174 18.03 13.43 4.28
N SER A 175 17.77 14.37 5.19
CA SER A 175 18.19 15.77 5.04
C SER A 175 19.64 16.02 5.49
N ASN A 176 20.25 15.09 6.21
CA ASN A 176 21.60 15.21 6.75
C ASN A 176 22.61 14.36 5.95
N LEU A 177 23.54 15.03 5.26
CA LEU A 177 24.56 14.38 4.43
C LEU A 177 25.62 13.62 5.25
N GLU A 178 25.90 14.05 6.48
CA GLU A 178 26.87 13.37 7.35
C GLU A 178 26.31 12.04 7.88
N GLU A 179 25.04 12.04 8.28
CA GLU A 179 24.33 10.81 8.64
C GLU A 179 24.26 9.82 7.49
N LEU A 180 24.12 10.31 6.26
CA LEU A 180 24.15 9.47 5.06
C LEU A 180 25.51 8.78 4.87
N GLY A 181 26.62 9.51 5.06
CA GLY A 181 27.96 8.94 5.00
C GLY A 181 28.19 7.88 6.07
N ASN A 182 27.80 8.18 7.31
CA ASN A 182 27.87 7.25 8.44
C ASN A 182 27.01 5.99 8.21
N HIS A 183 25.80 6.16 7.66
CA HIS A 183 24.91 5.06 7.33
C HIS A 183 25.49 4.17 6.23
N SER A 184 26.02 4.76 5.15
CA SER A 184 26.67 4.01 4.06
C SER A 184 27.85 3.19 4.60
N TRP A 185 28.70 3.79 5.42
CA TRP A 185 29.83 3.07 6.01
C TRP A 185 29.39 1.90 6.90
N LYS A 186 28.38 2.11 7.77
CA LYS A 186 27.81 1.05 8.60
C LYS A 186 27.20 -0.07 7.76
N LEU A 187 26.47 0.27 6.71
CA LEU A 187 25.85 -0.67 5.79
C LEU A 187 26.90 -1.53 5.06
N ASP A 188 27.98 -0.92 4.59
CA ASP A 188 29.06 -1.62 3.90
C ASP A 188 29.84 -2.53 4.86
N ALA A 189 30.15 -2.04 6.06
CA ALA A 189 30.76 -2.86 7.11
C ALA A 189 29.86 -4.04 7.49
N ARG A 190 28.54 -3.82 7.62
CA ARG A 190 27.57 -4.87 7.90
C ARG A 190 27.52 -5.90 6.77
N THR A 191 27.36 -5.46 5.53
CA THR A 191 27.32 -6.31 4.34
C THR A 191 28.59 -7.16 4.23
N PHE A 192 29.77 -6.58 4.46
CA PHE A 192 31.04 -7.29 4.46
C PHE A 192 31.11 -8.35 5.57
N SER A 193 30.69 -8.00 6.79
CA SER A 193 30.64 -8.95 7.91
C SER A 193 29.70 -10.12 7.64
N THR A 194 28.55 -9.85 7.01
CA THR A 194 27.52 -10.85 6.69
C THR A 194 27.98 -11.80 5.58
N HIS A 195 28.74 -11.32 4.59
CA HIS A 195 29.34 -12.21 3.59
C HIS A 195 30.36 -13.20 4.16
N SER A 196 30.95 -12.88 5.31
CA SER A 196 31.93 -13.73 5.99
C SER A 196 31.31 -14.64 7.06
N SER A 197 30.02 -14.47 7.37
CA SER A 197 29.34 -15.14 8.48
C SER A 197 28.35 -16.20 7.96
N PRO A 198 28.55 -17.49 8.30
CA PRO A 198 27.69 -18.58 7.84
C PRO A 198 26.28 -18.52 8.42
N ASP A 199 26.10 -17.89 9.57
CA ASP A 199 24.81 -17.87 10.26
C ASP A 199 23.88 -16.77 9.75
N THR A 200 24.29 -16.03 8.70
CA THR A 200 23.59 -14.84 8.25
C THR A 200 23.41 -14.81 6.73
N ALA A 201 22.19 -14.50 6.27
CA ALA A 201 21.88 -14.35 4.85
C ALA A 201 21.38 -12.93 4.53
N ILE A 202 21.75 -12.44 3.35
CA ILE A 202 21.34 -11.13 2.84
C ILE A 202 20.25 -11.30 1.80
N ILE A 203 19.18 -10.52 1.92
CA ILE A 203 18.07 -10.48 0.99
C ILE A 203 17.99 -9.06 0.45
N VAL A 204 18.23 -8.88 -0.84
CA VAL A 204 18.16 -7.57 -1.49
C VAL A 204 16.89 -7.51 -2.31
N THR A 205 16.12 -6.44 -2.16
CA THR A 205 14.75 -6.36 -2.67
C THR A 205 14.50 -5.02 -3.36
N ASP A 206 13.72 -5.04 -4.45
CA ASP A 206 13.30 -3.85 -5.20
C ASP A 206 11.97 -4.14 -5.92
N GLY A 207 11.09 -3.14 -5.94
CA GLY A 207 9.78 -3.17 -6.59
C GLY A 207 9.67 -2.08 -7.65
N SER A 208 9.22 -2.44 -8.83
CA SER A 208 9.23 -1.55 -9.98
C SER A 208 7.86 -1.50 -10.66
N VAL A 209 7.34 -0.28 -10.86
CA VAL A 209 6.09 -0.04 -11.58
C VAL A 209 6.37 0.79 -12.82
N PRO A 210 6.02 0.31 -14.02
CA PRO A 210 6.27 1.03 -15.25
C PRO A 210 5.31 2.20 -15.41
N ASN A 211 5.80 3.28 -16.02
CA ASN A 211 4.95 4.44 -16.37
C ASN A 211 3.90 4.09 -17.46
N ASN A 212 4.17 3.05 -18.27
CA ASN A 212 3.24 2.60 -19.29
C ASN A 212 2.18 1.66 -18.69
N SER A 213 0.92 2.07 -18.75
CA SER A 213 -0.24 1.30 -18.27
C SER A 213 -0.47 -0.07 -18.94
N GLN A 214 0.21 -0.34 -20.06
CA GLN A 214 0.18 -1.65 -20.74
C GLN A 214 1.14 -2.67 -20.11
N LEU A 215 2.17 -2.20 -19.42
CA LEU A 215 3.15 -3.05 -18.74
C LEU A 215 2.69 -3.35 -17.31
N GLN A 216 3.23 -4.42 -16.74
CA GLN A 216 2.91 -4.84 -15.37
C GLN A 216 4.05 -4.49 -14.42
N ALA A 217 3.72 -4.28 -13.15
CA ALA A 217 4.69 -4.14 -12.10
C ALA A 217 5.49 -5.44 -11.88
N SER A 218 6.70 -5.29 -11.39
CA SER A 218 7.63 -6.37 -11.09
C SER A 218 8.17 -6.23 -9.67
N ALA A 219 8.32 -7.37 -8.99
CA ALA A 219 9.02 -7.48 -7.72
C ALA A 219 10.28 -8.31 -7.93
N CYS A 220 11.43 -7.83 -7.49
CA CYS A 220 12.70 -8.53 -7.65
C CYS A 220 13.38 -8.73 -6.31
N TYR A 221 13.99 -9.89 -6.14
CA TYR A 221 14.85 -10.16 -5.00
C TYR A 221 16.10 -10.95 -5.38
N GLN A 222 17.14 -10.78 -4.57
CA GLN A 222 18.36 -11.57 -4.60
C GLN A 222 18.70 -12.07 -3.20
N ILE A 223 19.11 -13.32 -3.10
CA ILE A 223 19.52 -13.95 -1.84
C ILE A 223 21.00 -14.29 -1.93
N TRP A 224 21.76 -13.77 -0.97
CA TRP A 224 23.19 -14.00 -0.83
C TRP A 224 23.50 -14.67 0.50
N HIS A 225 24.42 -15.63 0.47
CA HIS A 225 24.90 -16.34 1.65
C HIS A 225 26.37 -16.70 1.44
N ASN A 226 27.21 -16.51 2.46
CA ASN A 226 28.66 -16.77 2.38
C ASN A 226 29.36 -16.16 1.15
N GLY A 227 29.00 -14.93 0.78
CA GLY A 227 29.58 -14.24 -0.38
C GLY A 227 29.05 -14.72 -1.74
N THR A 228 28.21 -15.75 -1.79
CA THR A 228 27.69 -16.32 -3.03
C THR A 228 26.23 -15.93 -3.28
N LEU A 229 25.89 -15.65 -4.55
CA LEU A 229 24.50 -15.44 -4.97
C LEU A 229 23.84 -16.80 -5.11
N LEU A 230 22.85 -17.09 -4.27
CA LEU A 230 22.14 -18.36 -4.29
C LEU A 230 20.86 -18.30 -5.11
N ASN A 231 20.18 -17.15 -5.11
CA ASN A 231 18.96 -17.00 -5.88
C ASN A 231 18.76 -15.56 -6.35
N SER A 232 18.24 -15.39 -7.55
CA SER A 232 17.88 -14.10 -8.15
C SER A 232 16.64 -14.30 -9.00
N VAL A 233 15.53 -13.69 -8.63
CA VAL A 233 14.25 -13.85 -9.33
C VAL A 233 13.57 -12.49 -9.50
N THR A 234 12.91 -12.32 -10.64
CA THR A 234 11.93 -11.26 -10.86
C THR A 234 10.56 -11.89 -11.06
N ILE A 235 9.58 -11.41 -10.30
CA ILE A 235 8.21 -11.92 -10.26
C ILE A 235 7.28 -10.85 -10.81
N PRO A 236 6.37 -11.19 -11.75
CA PRO A 236 5.34 -10.27 -12.20
C PRO A 236 4.26 -10.09 -11.12
N CYS A 237 3.96 -8.84 -10.76
CA CYS A 237 2.97 -8.47 -9.75
C CYS A 237 1.68 -7.89 -10.35
N GLY A 238 1.54 -7.90 -11.68
CA GLY A 238 0.35 -7.36 -12.34
C GLY A 238 0.24 -5.84 -12.19
N ARG A 239 -0.99 -5.33 -12.01
CA ARG A 239 -1.23 -3.89 -11.79
C ARG A 239 -1.34 -3.61 -10.30
N CYS A 240 -0.23 -3.17 -9.70
CA CYS A 240 -0.15 -2.79 -8.30
C CYS A 240 0.51 -1.41 -8.12
N THR A 241 0.48 -0.88 -6.90
CA THR A 241 1.19 0.35 -6.56
C THR A 241 2.69 0.07 -6.37
N SER A 242 3.53 1.11 -6.43
CA SER A 242 4.96 0.95 -6.17
C SER A 242 5.23 0.41 -4.77
N SER A 243 4.49 0.86 -3.76
CA SER A 243 4.62 0.33 -2.40
C SER A 243 4.24 -1.15 -2.31
N GLU A 244 3.25 -1.61 -3.07
CA GLU A 244 2.84 -3.02 -3.09
C GLU A 244 3.87 -3.89 -3.82
N ALA A 245 4.47 -3.40 -4.92
CA ALA A 245 5.57 -4.10 -5.59
C ALA A 245 6.79 -4.28 -4.67
N GLU A 246 7.14 -3.25 -3.90
CA GLU A 246 8.20 -3.31 -2.88
C GLU A 246 7.86 -4.33 -1.77
N LEU A 247 6.62 -4.30 -1.29
CA LEU A 247 6.14 -5.24 -0.28
C LEU A 247 6.20 -6.69 -0.79
N ALA A 248 5.79 -6.91 -2.04
CA ALA A 248 5.85 -8.22 -2.69
C ALA A 248 7.29 -8.72 -2.81
N ALA A 249 8.24 -7.85 -3.20
CA ALA A 249 9.66 -8.18 -3.30
C ALA A 249 10.24 -8.66 -1.96
N GLN A 250 9.95 -7.92 -0.88
CA GLN A 250 10.37 -8.28 0.47
C GLN A 250 9.74 -9.60 0.94
N HIS A 251 8.43 -9.77 0.73
CA HIS A 251 7.73 -10.99 1.07
C HIS A 251 8.31 -12.22 0.35
N PHE A 252 8.42 -12.19 -0.98
CA PHE A 252 8.88 -13.34 -1.73
C PHE A 252 10.36 -13.65 -1.47
N GLY A 253 11.21 -12.63 -1.30
CA GLY A 253 12.60 -12.81 -0.94
C GLY A 253 12.75 -13.49 0.41
N LEU A 254 12.02 -13.01 1.43
CA LEU A 254 12.04 -13.57 2.78
C LEU A 254 11.47 -14.99 2.82
N TYR A 255 10.34 -15.22 2.16
CA TYR A 255 9.73 -16.54 2.06
C TYR A 255 10.69 -17.55 1.42
N LYS A 256 11.35 -17.17 0.33
CA LYS A 256 12.32 -18.03 -0.35
C LYS A 256 13.57 -18.27 0.50
N ALA A 257 14.04 -17.28 1.24
CA ALA A 257 15.18 -17.41 2.15
C ALA A 257 14.87 -18.38 3.29
N LEU A 258 13.73 -18.24 3.96
CA LEU A 258 13.27 -19.16 5.01
C LEU A 258 13.17 -20.60 4.50
N ALA A 259 12.64 -20.80 3.28
CA ALA A 259 12.56 -22.12 2.67
C ALA A 259 13.92 -22.70 2.25
N SER A 260 14.94 -21.86 2.06
CA SER A 260 16.28 -22.29 1.63
C SER A 260 17.22 -22.55 2.82
N PHE A 261 16.97 -21.95 3.99
CA PHE A 261 17.78 -22.12 5.21
C PHE A 261 16.91 -22.33 6.46
N PRO A 262 16.32 -23.52 6.65
CA PRO A 262 15.44 -23.76 7.81
C PRO A 262 16.20 -23.73 9.15
N ASP A 263 17.42 -24.30 9.19
CA ASP A 263 18.15 -24.56 10.44
C ASP A 263 19.56 -23.91 10.49
N ASP A 264 20.09 -23.43 9.37
CA ASP A 264 21.48 -22.97 9.26
C ASP A 264 21.66 -21.46 9.50
N VAL A 265 20.60 -20.66 9.36
CA VAL A 265 20.69 -19.19 9.39
C VAL A 265 19.92 -18.64 10.58
N THR A 266 20.61 -17.90 11.44
CA THR A 266 20.02 -17.26 12.62
C THR A 266 19.61 -15.81 12.36
N ASN A 267 20.16 -15.16 11.32
CA ASN A 267 19.86 -13.75 11.04
C ASN A 267 19.64 -13.49 9.55
N PHE A 268 18.51 -12.85 9.21
CA PHE A 268 18.26 -12.34 7.87
C PHE A 268 18.44 -10.82 7.83
N VAL A 269 19.27 -10.36 6.90
CA VAL A 269 19.50 -8.94 6.64
C VAL A 269 18.79 -8.55 5.34
N VAL A 270 17.70 -7.80 5.46
CA VAL A 270 16.90 -7.32 4.32
C VAL A 270 17.35 -5.92 3.93
N LEU A 271 17.82 -5.79 2.69
CA LEU A 271 18.24 -4.55 2.06
C LEU A 271 17.14 -4.05 1.12
N THR A 272 16.66 -2.83 1.34
CA THR A 272 15.57 -2.23 0.55
C THR A 272 15.71 -0.71 0.49
N ASP A 273 15.21 -0.08 -0.56
CA ASP A 273 15.03 1.38 -0.62
C ASP A 273 13.64 1.83 -0.18
N HIS A 274 12.83 0.93 0.40
CA HIS A 274 11.47 1.24 0.86
C HIS A 274 11.15 0.60 2.22
N LEU A 275 11.70 1.18 3.30
CA LEU A 275 11.39 0.79 4.68
C LEU A 275 9.90 0.81 5.07
N PRO A 276 9.04 1.71 4.56
CA PRO A 276 7.62 1.64 4.89
C PRO A 276 6.98 0.29 4.47
N SER A 277 7.50 -0.36 3.43
CA SER A 277 7.07 -1.72 3.06
C SER A 277 7.55 -2.76 4.07
N SER A 278 8.70 -2.57 4.70
CA SER A 278 9.20 -3.46 5.76
C SER A 278 8.36 -3.39 7.02
N HIS A 279 7.95 -2.20 7.44
CA HIS A 279 6.97 -2.05 8.53
C HIS A 279 5.64 -2.71 8.17
N ARG A 280 5.18 -2.49 6.93
CA ARG A 280 3.91 -3.06 6.43
C ARG A 280 3.96 -4.59 6.34
N LEU A 281 5.10 -5.17 5.98
CA LEU A 281 5.30 -6.62 5.92
C LEU A 281 5.03 -7.31 7.26
N LEU A 282 5.34 -6.63 8.38
CA LEU A 282 5.13 -7.14 9.72
C LEU A 282 3.76 -6.77 10.32
N ASP A 283 2.97 -5.95 9.62
CA ASP A 283 1.63 -5.53 10.03
C ASP A 283 0.56 -6.25 9.20
N PRO A 284 -0.13 -7.26 9.74
CA PRO A 284 -1.20 -7.97 9.04
C PRO A 284 -2.54 -7.21 9.01
N SER A 285 -2.57 -5.94 9.42
CA SER A 285 -3.78 -5.09 9.35
C SER A 285 -4.24 -4.85 7.91
N ILE A 286 -5.41 -4.23 7.72
CA ILE A 286 -5.96 -4.00 6.38
C ILE A 286 -5.17 -2.90 5.68
N HIS A 287 -4.46 -3.26 4.63
CA HIS A 287 -3.75 -2.35 3.73
C HIS A 287 -3.62 -2.97 2.33
N GLU A 288 -3.17 -2.18 1.35
CA GLU A 288 -2.83 -2.67 0.01
C GLU A 288 -1.75 -3.77 0.10
N GLY A 289 -1.98 -4.92 -0.50
CA GLY A 289 -1.10 -6.08 -0.42
C GLY A 289 -1.16 -6.84 0.91
N GLN A 290 -2.25 -6.76 1.68
CA GLN A 290 -2.41 -7.46 2.98
C GLN A 290 -2.02 -8.94 2.92
N TYR A 291 -2.31 -9.60 1.80
CA TYR A 291 -1.93 -10.99 1.57
C TYR A 291 -0.44 -11.25 1.82
N HIS A 292 0.45 -10.34 1.40
CA HIS A 292 1.90 -10.46 1.58
C HIS A 292 2.28 -10.43 3.06
N SER A 293 1.70 -9.54 3.85
CA SER A 293 1.98 -9.42 5.29
C SER A 293 1.43 -10.62 6.07
N ILE A 294 0.25 -11.14 5.70
CA ILE A 294 -0.30 -12.35 6.30
C ILE A 294 0.57 -13.57 5.97
N ALA A 295 0.98 -13.72 4.71
CA ALA A 295 1.83 -14.82 4.27
C ALA A 295 3.22 -14.75 4.95
N ALA A 296 3.80 -13.56 5.06
CA ALA A 296 5.02 -13.33 5.82
C ALA A 296 4.84 -13.69 7.30
N ALA A 297 3.74 -13.28 7.94
CA ALA A 297 3.46 -13.63 9.33
C ALA A 297 3.35 -15.14 9.56
N ASN A 298 2.68 -15.85 8.65
CA ASN A 298 2.55 -17.31 8.71
C ASN A 298 3.88 -18.04 8.49
N ALA A 299 4.78 -17.49 7.66
CA ALA A 299 6.09 -18.07 7.40
C ALA A 299 7.10 -17.76 8.52
N LEU A 300 7.08 -16.54 9.05
CA LEU A 300 8.02 -16.08 10.06
C LEU A 300 7.76 -16.65 11.44
N ARG A 301 6.48 -16.82 11.81
CA ARG A 301 6.11 -17.24 13.16
C ARG A 301 6.75 -18.59 13.56
N PRO A 302 6.62 -19.68 12.79
CA PRO A 302 7.25 -20.95 13.14
C PRO A 302 8.77 -20.82 13.27
N TRP A 303 9.40 -20.09 12.35
CA TRP A 303 10.84 -19.87 12.40
C TRP A 303 11.27 -19.10 13.66
N LEU A 304 10.59 -18.00 14.02
CA LEU A 304 10.90 -17.24 15.23
C LEU A 304 10.66 -18.04 16.52
N GLU A 305 9.64 -18.90 16.53
CA GLU A 305 9.32 -19.79 17.66
C GLU A 305 10.36 -20.89 17.85
N CYS A 306 11.03 -21.34 16.78
CA CYS A 306 12.07 -22.37 16.86
C CYS A 306 13.30 -21.94 17.67
N SER A 307 13.67 -20.66 17.69
CA SER A 307 14.90 -20.24 18.35
C SER A 307 14.89 -18.84 18.95
N SER A 308 15.37 -18.86 20.20
CA SER A 308 16.06 -17.84 20.98
C SER A 308 17.01 -16.86 20.29
N LEU A 309 17.51 -17.19 19.10
CA LEU A 309 18.53 -16.41 18.41
C LEU A 309 18.08 -15.82 17.07
N HIS A 310 16.92 -16.24 16.56
CA HIS A 310 16.41 -15.79 15.27
C HIS A 310 16.07 -14.30 15.24
N LYS A 311 16.66 -13.58 14.29
CA LYS A 311 16.55 -12.11 14.13
C LYS A 311 16.42 -11.70 12.68
N ILE A 312 15.81 -10.54 12.46
CA ILE A 312 15.68 -9.91 11.14
C ILE A 312 16.05 -8.44 11.25
N GLU A 313 16.94 -8.00 10.37
CA GLU A 313 17.39 -6.62 10.26
C GLU A 313 16.93 -6.03 8.93
N PHE A 314 16.25 -4.89 8.97
CA PHE A 314 15.87 -4.13 7.79
C PHE A 314 16.78 -2.91 7.66
N TRP A 315 17.47 -2.80 6.53
CA TRP A 315 18.39 -1.72 6.23
C TRP A 315 17.90 -0.92 5.03
N TYR A 316 17.74 0.39 5.23
CA TYR A 316 17.44 1.31 4.15
C TYR A 316 18.65 1.53 3.24
N ILE A 317 18.47 1.45 1.94
CA ILE A 317 19.47 1.84 0.93
C ILE A 317 18.90 2.99 0.11
N PRO A 318 19.58 4.15 0.03
CA PRO A 318 19.04 5.26 -0.75
C PRO A 318 19.15 4.98 -2.25
N SER A 319 18.03 5.11 -2.96
CA SER A 319 17.93 4.82 -4.40
C SER A 319 18.89 5.65 -5.28
N LYS A 320 19.36 6.81 -4.80
CA LYS A 320 20.39 7.63 -5.50
C LYS A 320 21.74 6.93 -5.58
N PHE A 321 22.10 6.09 -4.61
CA PHE A 321 23.35 5.31 -4.65
C PHE A 321 23.27 4.10 -5.56
N ALA A 322 22.06 3.61 -5.86
CA ALA A 322 21.83 2.58 -6.85
C ALA A 322 22.08 3.07 -8.30
N LEU A 323 22.21 4.38 -8.53
CA LEU A 323 22.42 4.99 -9.85
C LEU A 323 23.85 5.48 -10.10
N CYS A 324 24.73 5.44 -9.10
CA CYS A 324 26.10 5.94 -9.22
C CYS A 324 27.02 4.90 -9.88
N ASP A 325 27.79 5.30 -10.89
CA ASP A 325 28.81 4.46 -11.51
C ASP A 325 29.95 4.18 -10.53
N CYS A 326 30.03 2.93 -10.09
CA CYS A 326 31.11 2.37 -9.29
C CYS A 326 32.46 2.33 -10.04
N ASN A 327 32.62 3.08 -11.12
CA ASN A 327 33.83 3.14 -11.94
C ASN A 327 34.52 4.54 -12.02
N SER A 328 33.91 5.65 -11.61
CA SER A 328 34.43 6.99 -11.98
C SER A 328 34.88 7.97 -10.88
N ALA A 329 35.03 7.57 -9.62
CA ALA A 329 35.74 8.40 -8.61
C ALA A 329 36.44 7.55 -7.53
N PRO A 330 37.53 8.01 -6.89
CA PRO A 330 38.21 7.26 -5.81
C PRO A 330 37.36 7.12 -4.53
N ASP A 331 36.33 7.96 -4.35
CA ASP A 331 35.49 8.05 -3.15
C ASP A 331 34.14 7.30 -3.30
N LYS A 332 34.20 6.05 -3.79
CA LYS A 332 33.03 5.28 -4.27
C LYS A 332 32.07 4.77 -3.18
N PRO A 333 30.76 4.59 -3.52
CA PRO A 333 29.80 3.86 -2.70
C PRO A 333 30.13 2.36 -2.65
N GLY A 334 29.96 1.74 -1.48
CA GLY A 334 30.44 0.39 -1.27
C GLY A 334 29.59 -0.74 -1.86
N HIS A 335 29.98 -1.96 -1.52
CA HIS A 335 29.49 -3.21 -2.11
C HIS A 335 27.96 -3.37 -2.00
N SER A 336 27.35 -2.83 -0.95
CA SER A 336 25.91 -2.90 -0.67
C SER A 336 25.06 -2.15 -1.73
N CYS A 337 25.51 -0.96 -2.15
CA CYS A 337 24.86 -0.18 -3.20
C CYS A 337 24.95 -0.87 -4.58
N CYS A 338 26.03 -1.61 -4.83
CA CYS A 338 26.17 -2.41 -6.05
C CYS A 338 25.18 -3.59 -6.11
N LEU A 339 24.84 -4.19 -4.96
CA LEU A 339 23.85 -5.25 -4.88
C LEU A 339 22.44 -4.73 -5.19
N LEU A 340 22.02 -3.63 -4.54
CA LEU A 340 20.71 -3.04 -4.82
C LEU A 340 20.60 -2.52 -6.26
N ARG A 341 21.68 -1.95 -6.82
CA ARG A 341 21.73 -1.56 -8.24
C ARG A 341 21.48 -2.73 -9.18
N LYS A 342 22.05 -3.91 -8.92
CA LYS A 342 21.81 -5.10 -9.72
C LYS A 342 20.34 -5.53 -9.65
N VAL A 343 19.75 -5.56 -8.45
CA VAL A 343 18.32 -5.89 -8.28
C VAL A 343 17.44 -4.85 -8.99
N HIS A 344 17.72 -3.57 -8.80
CA HIS A 344 16.98 -2.45 -9.41
C HIS A 344 17.03 -2.45 -10.93
N LEU A 345 18.21 -2.69 -11.51
CA LEU A 345 18.35 -2.86 -12.96
C LEU A 345 17.59 -4.09 -13.45
N THR A 346 17.62 -5.20 -12.71
CA THR A 346 16.89 -6.43 -13.08
C THR A 346 15.37 -6.23 -12.99
N ALA A 347 14.89 -5.48 -12.00
CA ALA A 347 13.48 -5.12 -11.87
C ALA A 347 13.01 -4.19 -13.01
N LYS A 348 13.87 -3.27 -13.48
CA LYS A 348 13.58 -2.34 -14.57
C LYS A 348 13.75 -2.89 -15.98
N LEU A 349 14.67 -3.83 -16.21
CA LEU A 349 14.93 -4.43 -17.53
C LEU A 349 13.79 -5.33 -18.03
N ASN A 350 12.87 -5.72 -17.13
CA ASN A 350 11.70 -6.53 -17.45
C ASN A 350 10.46 -5.70 -17.85
N HIS A 351 10.62 -4.39 -18.10
CA HIS A 351 9.59 -3.48 -18.61
C HIS A 351 9.72 -3.24 -20.10
#